data_AF-A0A3N5LZN2-F1
#
_entry.id   AF-A0A3N5LZN2-F1
#
_cell.length_a   1.000
_cell.length_b   1.000
_cell.length_c   1.000
_cell.angle_alpha   90.00
_cell.angle_beta   90.00
_cell.angle_gamma   90.00
#
_symmetry.space_group_name_H-M   'P 1'
#
loop_
_entity.id
_entity.type
_entity.pdbx_description
1 polymer ?
#
loop_
_entity_poly.entity_id
_entity_poly.type
_entity_poly.pdbx_seq_one_letter_code
_entity_poly.pdbx_strand_id
1 'polypeptide(L)'
;MCSTCSATRSSAASCRRRARRWSSCGRSTTSSTVDPARPGLAGADGGFTPLDFAFPIMHGTFAEDGTIQGLLELAGLAYAGAGVAASAVGMDKELMKAVFA
;
A
#
# COMPACT_ATOMS: atom_id res chain seq x y z
N MET A 1 -6.94 24.25 1.88
CA MET A 1 -5.65 24.88 1.49
C MET A 1 -4.77 25.00 2.73
N CYS A 2 -3.65 24.28 2.77
CA CYS A 2 -2.78 24.17 3.95
C CYS A 2 -1.68 25.23 3.88
N SER A 3 -1.76 26.28 4.70
CA SER A 3 -0.72 27.30 4.78
C SER A 3 0.46 26.81 5.63
N THR A 4 1.66 26.89 5.06
CA THR A 4 2.94 26.61 5.72
C THR A 4 3.31 27.76 6.66
N CYS A 5 3.43 27.47 7.95
CA CYS A 5 3.95 28.42 8.95
C CYS A 5 5.46 28.17 9.12
N SER A 6 6.26 29.13 8.68
CA SER A 6 7.72 29.16 8.83
C SER A 6 8.13 29.15 10.31
N ALA A 7 9.16 28.38 10.63
CA ALA A 7 9.57 28.11 12.00
C ALA A 7 10.64 29.11 12.47
N THR A 8 10.25 30.12 13.24
CA THR A 8 11.17 30.88 14.10
C THR A 8 10.82 30.64 15.56
N ARG A 9 11.71 29.90 16.23
CA ARG A 9 11.91 29.69 17.69
C ARG A 9 10.70 29.92 18.61
N SER A 10 10.12 28.84 19.19
CA SER A 10 9.33 28.94 20.44
C SER A 10 9.12 27.60 21.15
N SER A 11 9.36 27.64 22.47
CA SER A 11 9.14 26.71 23.61
C SER A 11 8.50 25.31 23.42
N ALA A 12 8.92 24.35 24.26
CA ALA A 12 8.41 22.97 24.30
C ALA A 12 6.88 22.83 24.48
N ALA A 13 6.19 23.86 24.99
CA ALA A 13 4.72 23.91 25.05
C ALA A 13 4.07 24.17 23.68
N SER A 14 4.76 24.87 22.78
CA SER A 14 4.38 25.04 21.36
C SER A 14 4.47 23.70 20.60
N CYS A 15 5.45 22.87 20.93
CA CYS A 15 5.64 21.55 20.32
C CYS A 15 4.45 20.59 20.60
N ARG A 16 3.86 20.63 21.80
CA ARG A 16 2.70 19.80 22.14
C ARG A 16 1.40 20.22 21.44
N ARG A 17 1.22 21.51 21.12
CA ARG A 17 0.10 21.97 20.26
C ARG A 17 0.35 21.64 18.79
N ARG A 18 1.62 21.65 18.34
CA ARG A 18 2.04 21.25 16.99
C ARG A 18 1.77 19.78 16.69
N ALA A 19 1.97 18.89 17.67
CA ALA A 19 1.63 17.47 17.55
C ALA A 19 0.11 17.25 17.36
N ARG A 20 -0.74 17.99 18.10
CA ARG A 20 -2.21 17.92 17.96
C ARG A 20 -2.70 18.47 16.62
N ARG A 21 -2.01 19.46 16.04
CA ARG A 21 -2.34 20.02 14.72
C ARG A 21 -1.92 19.12 13.54
N TRP A 22 -0.99 18.18 13.75
CA TRP A 22 -0.70 17.15 12.75
C TRP A 22 -1.74 16.03 12.71
N SER A 23 -2.44 15.78 13.82
CA SER A 23 -3.59 14.87 13.85
C SER A 23 -4.77 15.36 12.98
N SER A 24 -4.79 16.63 12.60
CA SER A 24 -5.82 17.22 11.72
C SER A 24 -5.37 17.40 10.27
N CYS A 25 -4.14 17.00 9.90
CA CYS A 25 -3.84 16.73 8.50
C CYS A 25 -4.48 15.40 8.17
N GLY A 26 -5.63 15.43 7.51
CA GLY A 26 -6.41 14.27 7.10
C GLY A 26 -5.57 13.23 6.37
N ARG A 27 -4.95 12.35 7.15
CA ARG A 27 -4.43 11.09 6.67
C ARG A 27 -5.65 10.17 6.71
N SER A 28 -6.43 10.22 5.64
CA SER A 28 -7.47 9.23 5.41
C SER A 28 -6.77 7.88 5.35
N THR A 29 -6.78 7.15 6.45
CA THR A 29 -6.35 5.74 6.48
C THR A 29 -7.26 5.03 5.51
N THR A 30 -6.72 4.68 4.35
CA THR A 30 -7.41 3.91 3.32
C THR A 30 -6.83 2.51 3.38
N SER A 31 -7.69 1.51 3.59
CA SER A 31 -7.29 0.11 3.56
C SER A 31 -7.92 -0.56 2.35
N SER A 32 -7.16 -1.47 1.74
CA SER A 32 -7.71 -2.38 0.75
C SER A 32 -8.82 -3.21 1.39
N THR A 33 -9.98 -3.26 0.73
CA THR A 33 -10.98 -4.27 1.06
C THR A 33 -10.53 -5.60 0.48
N VAL A 34 -10.57 -6.67 1.28
CA VAL A 34 -10.20 -8.05 0.86
C VAL A 34 -11.46 -8.82 0.43
N ASP A 35 -12.53 -8.10 0.07
CA ASP A 35 -13.77 -8.70 -0.43
C ASP A 35 -13.68 -8.78 -1.96
N PRO A 36 -13.58 -9.99 -2.55
CA PRO A 36 -13.49 -10.14 -3.99
C PRO A 36 -14.77 -9.71 -4.72
N ALA A 37 -15.92 -9.63 -4.03
CA ALA A 37 -17.15 -9.12 -4.62
C ALA A 37 -17.16 -7.58 -4.74
N ARG A 38 -16.24 -6.89 -4.04
CA ARG A 38 -16.18 -5.42 -3.97
C ARG A 38 -14.72 -4.95 -3.97
N PRO A 39 -13.97 -5.15 -5.08
CA PRO A 39 -12.58 -4.73 -5.17
C PRO A 39 -12.46 -3.20 -5.05
N GLY A 40 -11.74 -2.73 -4.04
CA GLY A 40 -11.61 -1.30 -3.78
C GLY A 40 -10.91 -0.92 -2.48
N LEU A 41 -10.83 0.39 -2.24
CA LEU A 41 -10.30 0.98 -1.01
C LEU A 41 -11.47 1.44 -0.13
N ALA A 42 -11.46 1.03 1.14
CA ALA A 42 -12.31 1.59 2.17
C ALA A 42 -11.59 2.75 2.86
N GLY A 43 -12.22 3.92 2.89
CA GLY A 43 -11.78 5.07 3.67
C GLY A 43 -12.23 4.95 5.13
N ALA A 44 -11.41 5.45 6.06
CA ALA A 44 -11.75 5.52 7.48
C ALA A 44 -13.03 6.33 7.79
N ASP A 45 -13.47 7.15 6.85
CA ASP A 45 -14.72 7.91 6.84
C ASP A 45 -15.95 7.10 6.35
N GLY A 46 -15.75 5.83 5.98
CA GLY A 46 -16.81 4.95 5.45
C GLY A 46 -17.02 5.07 3.94
N GLY A 47 -16.22 5.87 3.25
CA GLY A 47 -16.21 5.95 1.78
C GLY A 47 -15.66 4.67 1.16
N PHE A 48 -16.18 4.30 -0.01
CA PHE A 48 -15.66 3.17 -0.80
C PHE A 48 -15.26 3.66 -2.19
N THR A 49 -14.02 3.40 -2.56
CA THR A 49 -13.48 3.71 -3.89
C THR A 49 -13.24 2.39 -4.63
N PRO A 50 -14.04 2.04 -5.63
CA PRO A 50 -13.79 0.84 -6.43
C PRO A 50 -12.45 0.97 -7.15
N LEU A 51 -11.74 -0.15 -7.26
CA LEU A 51 -10.49 -0.26 -8.00
C LEU A 51 -10.63 -1.36 -9.04
N ASP A 52 -10.36 -1.03 -10.29
CA ASP A 52 -10.44 -2.00 -11.39
C ASP A 52 -9.10 -2.71 -11.64
N PHE A 53 -7.99 -2.02 -11.34
CA PHE A 53 -6.65 -2.49 -11.69
C PHE A 53 -5.57 -1.93 -10.75
N ALA A 54 -4.57 -2.76 -10.44
CA ALA A 54 -3.41 -2.39 -9.63
C ALA A 54 -2.09 -2.55 -10.41
N PHE A 55 -1.22 -1.54 -10.31
CA PHE A 55 0.13 -1.58 -10.90
C PHE A 55 1.19 -1.56 -9.78
N PRO A 56 1.66 -2.73 -9.29
CA PRO A 56 2.65 -2.79 -8.23
C PRO A 56 4.04 -2.41 -8.77
N ILE A 57 4.55 -1.23 -8.38
CA ILE A 57 5.91 -0.72 -8.69
C ILE A 57 6.82 -0.68 -7.46
N MET A 58 6.63 -1.63 -6.55
CA MET A 58 7.42 -1.74 -5.34
C MET A 58 8.63 -2.64 -5.61
N HIS A 59 9.80 -2.25 -5.13
CA HIS A 59 11.01 -3.08 -5.16
C HIS A 59 11.32 -3.60 -3.75
N GLY A 60 11.84 -4.82 -3.68
CA GLY A 60 12.28 -5.44 -2.43
C GLY A 60 11.47 -6.65 -2.02
N THR A 61 11.87 -7.22 -0.89
CA THR A 61 11.21 -8.38 -0.27
C THR A 61 9.72 -8.10 -0.06
N PHE A 62 8.88 -9.10 -0.32
CA PHE A 62 7.41 -9.05 -0.35
C PHE A 62 6.76 -8.39 -1.57
N ALA A 63 7.50 -7.65 -2.39
CA ALA A 63 6.96 -7.08 -3.64
C ALA A 63 7.15 -8.02 -4.83
N GLU A 64 8.36 -8.55 -5.00
CA GLU A 64 8.71 -9.42 -6.13
C GLU A 64 8.47 -10.91 -5.84
N ASP A 65 8.39 -11.29 -4.55
CA ASP A 65 8.26 -12.67 -4.06
C ASP A 65 6.84 -13.26 -4.20
N GLY A 66 5.88 -12.46 -4.67
CA GLY A 66 4.48 -12.87 -4.84
C GLY A 66 3.56 -12.58 -3.65
N THR A 67 4.05 -12.03 -2.54
CA THR A 67 3.23 -11.72 -1.36
C THR A 67 2.16 -10.66 -1.66
N ILE A 68 2.54 -9.54 -2.27
CA ILE A 68 1.58 -8.50 -2.68
C ILE A 68 0.63 -9.01 -3.76
N GLN A 69 1.12 -9.85 -4.66
CA GLN A 69 0.30 -10.43 -5.72
C GLN A 69 -0.78 -11.35 -5.13
N GLY A 70 -0.43 -12.14 -4.11
CA GLY A 70 -1.40 -12.97 -3.39
C GLY A 70 -2.43 -12.13 -2.64
N LEU A 71 -2.03 -10.98 -2.08
CA LEU A 71 -2.99 -10.04 -1.49
C LEU A 71 -3.96 -9.47 -2.54
N LEU A 72 -3.46 -9.15 -3.74
CA LEU A 72 -4.29 -8.63 -4.84
C LEU A 72 -5.25 -9.70 -5.38
N GLU A 73 -4.79 -10.95 -5.51
CA GLU A 73 -5.64 -12.08 -5.88
C GLU A 73 -6.75 -12.33 -4.84
N LEU A 74 -6.42 -12.29 -3.55
CA LEU A 74 -7.41 -12.43 -2.47
C LEU A 74 -8.42 -11.29 -2.43
N ALA A 75 -8.00 -10.07 -2.78
CA ALA A 75 -8.86 -8.90 -2.88
C ALA A 75 -9.68 -8.86 -4.19
N GLY A 76 -9.53 -9.86 -5.08
CA GLY A 76 -10.21 -9.90 -6.38
C GLY A 76 -9.78 -8.78 -7.34
N LEU A 77 -8.59 -8.22 -7.14
CA LEU A 77 -8.06 -7.12 -7.96
C LEU A 77 -7.21 -7.64 -9.11
N ALA A 78 -7.54 -7.22 -10.33
CA ALA A 78 -6.65 -7.43 -11.47
C ALA A 78 -5.37 -6.62 -11.28
N TYR A 79 -4.22 -7.19 -11.59
CA TYR A 79 -2.94 -6.51 -11.46
C TYR A 79 -1.97 -6.82 -12.59
N ALA A 80 -0.97 -5.96 -12.77
CA ALA A 80 0.08 -6.14 -13.75
C ALA A 80 1.26 -6.94 -13.17
N GLY A 81 1.72 -7.95 -13.90
CA GLY A 81 2.90 -8.73 -13.56
C GLY A 81 2.67 -10.23 -13.68
N ALA A 82 3.54 -10.99 -13.03
CA ALA A 82 3.44 -12.44 -12.96
C ALA A 82 2.47 -12.87 -11.84
N GLY A 83 1.91 -14.09 -11.97
CA GLY A 83 1.13 -14.73 -10.90
C GLY A 83 1.97 -14.99 -9.64
N VAL A 84 1.33 -15.24 -8.49
CA VAL A 84 2.02 -15.53 -7.22
C VAL A 84 3.10 -16.60 -7.36
N ALA A 85 2.76 -17.72 -8.01
CA ALA A 85 3.69 -18.84 -8.20
C ALA A 85 4.87 -18.47 -9.12
N ALA A 86 4.61 -17.73 -10.19
CA ALA A 86 5.65 -17.31 -11.13
C ALA A 86 6.61 -16.30 -10.49
N SER A 87 6.11 -15.42 -9.63
CA SER A 87 6.94 -14.50 -8.86
C SER A 87 7.75 -15.20 -7.76
N ALA A 88 7.16 -16.17 -7.06
CA ALA A 88 7.90 -16.98 -6.09
C ALA A 88 9.06 -17.76 -6.76
N VAL A 89 8.81 -18.36 -7.92
CA VAL A 89 9.85 -19.06 -8.71
C VAL A 89 10.89 -18.07 -9.27
N GLY A 90 10.48 -16.87 -9.66
CA GLY A 90 11.38 -15.83 -10.16
C GLY A 90 12.33 -15.29 -9.10
N MET A 91 11.90 -15.24 -7.83
CA MET A 91 12.75 -14.78 -6.74
C MET A 91 13.74 -15.85 -6.28
N ASP A 92 13.31 -17.11 -6.22
CA ASP A 92 14.16 -18.20 -5.77
C ASP A 92 15.09 -18.70 -6.89
N LYS A 93 16.39 -18.50 -6.70
CA LYS A 93 17.42 -18.84 -7.68
C LYS A 93 17.60 -20.35 -7.90
N GLU A 94 17.28 -21.18 -6.91
CA GLU A 94 17.33 -22.64 -7.06
C GLU A 94 16.11 -23.15 -7.81
N LEU A 95 14.91 -22.69 -7.43
CA LEU A 95 13.67 -23.03 -8.12
C LEU A 95 13.67 -22.57 -9.57
N MET A 96 14.17 -21.36 -9.85
CA MET A 96 14.34 -20.89 -11.22
C MET A 96 15.18 -21.88 -12.04
N LYS A 97 16.36 -22.27 -11.54
CA LYS A 97 17.19 -23.24 -12.26
C LYS A 97 16.51 -24.59 -12.44
N ALA A 98 15.77 -25.07 -11.44
CA ALA A 98 15.06 -26.34 -11.52
C ALA A 98 13.92 -26.31 -12.57
N VAL A 99 13.22 -25.19 -12.73
CA VAL A 99 12.11 -25.04 -13.69
C VAL A 99 12.61 -24.81 -15.12
N PHE A 100 13.79 -24.19 -15.29
CA PHE A 100 14.40 -23.91 -16.59
C PHE A 100 15.47 -24.92 -17.04
N ALA A 101 15.70 -26.01 -16.29
CA ALA A 101 16.67 -27.07 -16.61
C ALA A 101 16.09 -28.16 -17.52
#